data_AF-A0A7K3AD42-F1
#
_entry.id   AF-A0A7K3AD42-F1
#
_cell.length_a   1.000
_cell.length_b   1.000
_cell.length_c   1.000
_cell.angle_alpha   90.00
_cell.angle_beta   90.00
_cell.angle_gamma   90.00
#
_symmetry.space_group_name_H-M   'P 1'
#
loop_
_entity.id
_entity.type
_entity.pdbx_description
1 polymer ?
#
loop_
_entity_poly.entity_id
_entity_poly.type
_entity_poly.pdbx_seq_one_letter_code
_entity_poly.pdbx_strand_id
1 'polypeptide(L)'
;MADDMYIDESGLKKLGKSFEAYAYDLESYIKEFSSKTGSEQIHDGFGVLTESEEVTSAYIDLAEHMVNSLGNLQRHLDDIGAGIRENANNTESADDAMADLFNGGSQ
;
A
#
# COMPACT_ATOMS: atom_id res chain seq x y z
N MET A 1 15.47 -30.27 18.11
CA MET A 1 14.53 -29.79 17.07
C MET A 1 13.50 -28.90 17.75
N ALA A 2 13.86 -27.65 18.02
CA ALA A 2 12.97 -26.63 18.61
C ALA A 2 13.52 -25.21 18.33
N ASP A 3 14.37 -25.05 17.32
CA ASP A 3 15.05 -23.77 17.01
C ASP A 3 14.32 -22.99 15.89
N ASP A 4 13.23 -23.55 15.34
CA ASP A 4 12.54 -23.04 14.14
C ASP A 4 11.14 -22.47 14.41
N MET A 5 10.73 -22.30 15.67
CA MET A 5 9.39 -21.79 16.02
C MET A 5 9.41 -20.43 16.75
N TYR A 6 10.32 -19.54 16.39
CA TYR A 6 10.24 -18.14 16.81
C TYR A 6 9.64 -17.31 15.67
N ILE A 7 8.55 -16.59 15.94
CA ILE A 7 8.02 -15.62 14.98
C ILE A 7 9.03 -14.45 14.94
N ASP A 8 9.68 -14.23 13.80
CA ASP A 8 10.61 -13.10 13.63
C ASP A 8 9.84 -11.78 13.54
N GLU A 9 9.51 -11.23 14.72
CA GLU A 9 8.86 -9.93 14.90
C GLU A 9 9.60 -8.80 14.16
N SER A 10 10.93 -8.83 14.16
CA SER A 10 11.76 -7.85 13.45
C SER A 10 11.58 -7.95 11.93
N GLY A 11 11.45 -9.17 11.42
CA GLY A 11 11.15 -9.49 10.03
C GLY A 11 9.76 -9.00 9.63
N LEU A 12 8.75 -9.22 10.48
CA LEU A 12 7.40 -8.70 10.27
C LEU A 12 7.39 -7.16 10.27
N LYS A 13 8.03 -6.50 11.24
CA LYS A 13 8.13 -5.03 11.28
C LYS A 13 8.80 -4.47 10.03
N LYS A 14 9.85 -5.13 9.50
CA LYS A 14 10.50 -4.74 8.24
C LYS A 14 9.57 -4.91 7.04
N LEU A 15 8.89 -6.06 6.95
CA LEU A 15 7.99 -6.35 5.84
C LEU A 15 6.81 -5.36 5.82
N GLY A 16 6.18 -5.09 6.95
CA GLY A 16 5.09 -4.12 7.06
C GLY A 16 5.52 -2.73 6.58
N LYS A 17 6.70 -2.25 7.01
CA LYS A 17 7.27 -0.98 6.54
C LYS A 17 7.53 -0.96 5.04
N SER A 18 7.95 -2.07 4.43
CA SER A 18 8.13 -2.14 2.98
C SER A 18 6.81 -1.97 2.24
N PHE A 19 5.72 -2.58 2.70
CA PHE A 19 4.39 -2.40 2.11
C PHE A 19 3.90 -0.95 2.24
N GLU A 20 4.04 -0.34 3.41
CA GLU A 20 3.72 1.08 3.64
C GLU A 20 4.54 2.00 2.72
N ALA A 21 5.84 1.73 2.54
CA ALA A 21 6.69 2.51 1.63
C ALA A 21 6.25 2.37 0.17
N TYR A 22 5.94 1.15 -0.29
CA TYR A 22 5.43 0.96 -1.66
C TYR A 22 4.05 1.61 -1.86
N ALA A 23 3.19 1.60 -0.85
CA ALA A 23 1.92 2.31 -0.89
C ALA A 23 2.14 3.83 -1.03
N TYR A 24 3.07 4.40 -0.27
CA TYR A 24 3.43 5.82 -0.33
C TYR A 24 4.02 6.22 -1.71
N ASP A 25 4.94 5.42 -2.24
CA ASP A 25 5.53 5.67 -3.55
C ASP A 25 4.46 5.59 -4.66
N LEU A 26 3.58 4.59 -4.59
CA LEU A 26 2.48 4.44 -5.54
C LEU A 26 1.51 5.62 -5.47
N GLU A 27 1.16 6.08 -4.27
CA GLU A 27 0.34 7.28 -4.09
C GLU A 27 0.98 8.51 -4.75
N SER A 28 2.30 8.67 -4.57
CA SER A 28 3.06 9.78 -5.18
C SER A 28 3.02 9.72 -6.71
N TYR A 29 3.21 8.53 -7.29
CA TYR A 29 3.10 8.34 -8.75
C TYR A 29 1.69 8.57 -9.26
N ILE A 30 0.64 8.17 -8.53
CA ILE A 30 -0.75 8.43 -8.90
C ILE A 30 -1.03 9.93 -8.89
N LYS A 31 -0.56 10.67 -7.89
CA LYS A 31 -0.71 12.13 -7.81
C LYS A 31 -0.02 12.82 -8.98
N GLU A 32 1.22 12.43 -9.28
CA GLU A 32 1.94 12.96 -10.44
C GLU A 32 1.22 12.66 -11.76
N PHE A 33 0.80 11.40 -11.96
CA PHE A 33 0.05 10.99 -13.14
C PHE A 33 -1.25 11.80 -13.29
N SER A 34 -2.06 11.88 -12.24
CA SER A 34 -3.33 12.61 -12.25
C SER A 34 -3.13 14.09 -12.55
N SER A 35 -2.08 14.72 -12.01
CA SER A 35 -1.78 16.13 -12.31
C SER A 35 -1.46 16.41 -13.78
N LYS A 36 -1.01 15.40 -14.53
CA LYS A 36 -0.67 15.50 -15.96
C LYS A 36 -1.77 14.97 -16.88
N THR A 37 -2.77 14.30 -16.32
CA THR A 37 -3.84 13.60 -17.07
C THR A 37 -5.23 13.98 -16.58
N GLY A 38 -5.37 15.14 -15.92
CA GLY A 38 -6.68 15.71 -15.67
C GLY A 38 -7.39 16.03 -16.99
N SER A 39 -8.74 16.05 -16.95
CA SER A 39 -9.57 16.30 -18.12
C SER A 39 -9.14 17.56 -18.89
N GLU A 40 -8.82 18.65 -18.19
CA GLU A 40 -8.31 19.89 -18.80
C GLU A 40 -6.97 19.68 -19.50
N GLN A 41 -6.01 18.99 -18.88
CA GLN A 41 -4.70 18.72 -19.49
C GLN A 41 -4.82 17.79 -20.69
N ILE A 42 -5.74 16.82 -20.65
CA ILE A 42 -6.03 15.93 -21.77
C ILE A 42 -6.66 16.73 -22.92
N HIS A 43 -7.67 17.56 -22.64
CA HIS A 43 -8.30 18.43 -23.63
C HIS A 43 -7.29 19.38 -24.29
N ASP A 44 -6.44 20.03 -23.49
CA ASP A 44 -5.39 20.93 -23.98
C ASP A 44 -4.34 20.18 -24.80
N GLY A 45 -3.97 18.97 -24.38
CA GLY A 45 -2.96 18.15 -25.05
C GLY A 45 -3.41 17.60 -26.41
N PHE A 46 -4.68 17.24 -26.55
CA PHE A 46 -5.26 16.88 -27.86
C PHE A 46 -5.45 18.11 -28.76
N GLY A 47 -5.70 19.28 -28.18
CA GLY A 47 -5.88 20.53 -28.90
C GLY A 47 -7.02 20.46 -29.93
N VAL A 48 -6.96 21.34 -30.93
CA VAL A 48 -7.92 21.36 -32.08
C VAL A 48 -7.67 20.20 -33.06
N LEU A 49 -6.64 19.36 -32.85
CA LEU A 49 -6.13 18.40 -33.84
C LEU A 49 -6.84 17.05 -33.81
N THR A 50 -7.70 16.79 -32.83
CA THR A 50 -8.68 15.70 -32.89
C THR A 50 -10.08 16.29 -32.83
N GLU A 51 -10.76 16.36 -33.97
CA GLU A 51 -12.19 16.71 -34.04
C GLU A 51 -13.10 15.63 -33.40
N SER A 52 -12.53 14.54 -32.89
CA SER A 52 -13.27 13.43 -32.29
C SER A 52 -13.34 13.59 -30.77
N GLU A 53 -14.42 14.21 -30.32
CA GLU A 53 -14.84 14.24 -28.91
C GLU A 53 -14.82 12.83 -28.29
N GLU A 54 -15.19 11.80 -29.07
CA GLU A 54 -15.15 10.40 -28.68
C GLU A 54 -13.74 9.92 -28.25
N VAL A 55 -12.69 10.30 -28.99
CA VAL A 55 -11.31 9.93 -28.66
C VAL A 55 -10.85 10.62 -27.39
N THR A 56 -11.18 11.90 -27.23
CA THR A 56 -10.83 12.66 -26.03
C THR A 56 -11.52 12.08 -24.79
N SER A 57 -12.82 11.80 -24.88
CA SER A 57 -13.58 11.16 -23.79
C SER A 57 -13.03 9.78 -23.43
N ALA A 58 -12.73 8.93 -24.43
CA ALA A 58 -12.16 7.62 -24.17
C ALA A 58 -10.81 7.68 -23.44
N TYR A 59 -9.98 8.69 -23.73
CA TYR A 59 -8.70 8.86 -23.06
C TYR A 59 -8.86 9.40 -21.62
N ILE A 60 -9.84 10.28 -21.38
CA ILE A 60 -10.22 10.72 -20.04
C ILE A 60 -10.69 9.52 -19.21
N ASP A 61 -11.64 8.74 -19.73
CA ASP A 61 -12.15 7.55 -19.06
C ASP A 61 -11.03 6.56 -18.73
N LEU A 62 -10.09 6.35 -19.66
CA LEU A 62 -8.92 5.51 -19.44
C LEU A 62 -8.03 6.04 -18.31
N ALA A 63 -7.74 7.34 -18.30
CA ALA A 63 -6.93 7.98 -17.26
C ALA A 63 -7.60 7.86 -15.88
N GLU A 64 -8.90 8.13 -15.79
CA GLU A 64 -9.69 7.98 -14.57
C GLU A 64 -9.71 6.52 -14.08
N HIS A 65 -9.91 5.57 -14.99
CA HIS A 65 -9.85 4.14 -14.65
C HIS A 65 -8.49 3.72 -14.10
N MET A 66 -7.39 4.23 -14.65
CA MET A 66 -6.04 3.94 -14.14
C MET A 66 -5.83 4.54 -12.74
N VAL A 67 -6.20 5.81 -12.52
CA VAL A 67 -6.11 6.46 -11.20
C VAL A 67 -6.90 5.65 -10.16
N ASN A 68 -8.13 5.26 -10.48
CA ASN A 68 -8.98 4.49 -9.57
C ASN A 68 -8.40 3.10 -9.27
N SER A 69 -7.93 2.39 -10.30
CA SER A 69 -7.41 1.02 -10.14
C SER A 69 -6.11 1.01 -9.34
N LEU A 70 -5.19 1.94 -9.64
CA LEU A 70 -3.93 2.07 -8.91
C LEU A 70 -4.17 2.60 -7.48
N GLY A 71 -5.15 3.48 -7.28
CA GLY A 71 -5.56 3.93 -5.94
C GLY A 71 -6.13 2.79 -5.09
N ASN A 72 -6.85 1.85 -5.69
CA ASN A 72 -7.28 0.63 -4.99
C ASN A 72 -6.10 -0.26 -4.59
N LEU A 73 -5.13 -0.45 -5.49
CA LEU A 73 -3.91 -1.21 -5.18
C LEU A 73 -3.10 -0.55 -4.06
N GLN A 74 -2.94 0.77 -4.10
CA GLN A 74 -2.25 1.54 -3.07
C GLN A 74 -2.87 1.32 -1.69
N ARG A 75 -4.20 1.44 -1.57
CA ARG A 75 -4.91 1.19 -0.31
C ARG A 75 -4.72 -0.24 0.18
N HIS A 76 -4.75 -1.21 -0.73
CA HIS A 76 -4.55 -2.61 -0.36
C HIS A 76 -3.14 -2.88 0.17
N LEU A 77 -2.11 -2.24 -0.41
CA LEU A 77 -0.74 -2.32 0.09
C LEU A 77 -0.63 -1.73 1.50
N ASP A 78 -1.28 -0.58 1.75
CA ASP A 78 -1.31 0.06 3.06
C ASP A 78 -2.00 -0.84 4.12
N ASP A 79 -3.17 -1.40 3.78
CA ASP A 79 -3.90 -2.33 4.64
C ASP A 79 -3.07 -3.57 4.99
N ILE A 80 -2.35 -4.15 4.01
CA ILE A 80 -1.43 -5.27 4.24
C ILE A 80 -0.30 -4.86 5.19
N GLY A 81 0.32 -3.70 4.95
CA GLY A 81 1.39 -3.18 5.80
C GLY A 81 0.94 -3.00 7.25
N ALA A 82 -0.25 -2.42 7.43
CA ALA A 82 -0.86 -2.22 8.75
C ALA A 82 -1.16 -3.55 9.46
N GLY A 83 -1.73 -4.54 8.76
CA GLY A 83 -2.03 -5.86 9.33
C GLY A 83 -0.78 -6.65 9.71
N ILE A 84 0.30 -6.54 8.93
CA ILE A 84 1.59 -7.16 9.28
C ILE A 84 2.17 -6.53 10.55
N ARG A 85 2.12 -5.20 10.67
CA ARG A 85 2.58 -4.48 11.86
C ARG A 85 1.76 -4.84 13.09
N GLU A 86 0.44 -4.98 12.95
CA GLU A 86 -0.43 -5.46 14.03
C GLU A 86 -0.03 -6.87 14.48
N ASN A 87 0.20 -7.80 13.55
CA ASN A 87 0.69 -9.13 13.88
C ASN A 87 2.05 -9.13 14.58
N ALA A 88 2.96 -8.23 14.19
CA ALA A 88 4.24 -8.07 14.87
C ALA A 88 4.05 -7.63 16.34
N ASN A 89 3.19 -6.64 16.59
CA ASN A 89 2.90 -6.18 17.95
C ASN A 89 2.20 -7.24 18.80
N ASN A 90 1.30 -8.04 18.19
CA ASN A 90 0.64 -9.15 18.86
C ASN A 90 1.63 -10.25 19.23
N THR A 91 2.64 -10.49 18.37
CA THR A 91 3.72 -11.44 18.64
C THR A 91 4.57 -10.98 19.83
N GLU A 92 5.04 -9.73 19.80
CA GLU A 92 5.81 -9.11 20.89
C GLU A 92 5.05 -9.22 22.23
N SER A 93 3.76 -8.89 22.23
CA SER A 93 2.90 -8.97 23.43
C SER A 93 2.71 -10.41 23.93
N ALA A 94 2.63 -11.39 23.01
CA ALA A 94 2.48 -12.79 23.37
C ALA A 94 3.77 -13.37 23.96
N ASP A 95 4.93 -12.97 23.42
CA ASP A 95 6.23 -13.36 23.94
C ASP A 95 6.48 -12.80 25.35
N ASP A 96 6.15 -11.53 25.58
CA ASP A 96 6.22 -10.91 26.91
C ASP A 96 5.33 -11.64 27.93
N ALA A 97 4.08 -11.95 27.56
CA ALA A 97 3.17 -12.68 28.44
C ALA A 97 3.66 -14.10 28.75
N MET A 98 4.27 -14.79 27.78
CA MET A 98 4.87 -16.10 28.01
C MET A 98 6.10 -16.02 28.92
N ALA A 99 6.97 -15.01 28.72
CA ALA A 99 8.13 -14.80 29.58
C ALA A 99 7.73 -14.56 31.04
N ASP A 100 6.67 -13.79 31.28
CA ASP A 100 6.11 -13.57 32.61
C ASP A 100 5.59 -14.86 33.27
N LEU A 101 4.93 -15.74 32.50
CA LEU A 101 4.46 -17.04 33.00
C LEU A 101 5.62 -17.97 33.39
N PHE A 102 6.71 -18.00 32.62
CA PHE A 102 7.89 -18.81 32.95
C PHE A 102 8.67 -18.25 34.15
N ASN A 103 8.76 -16.93 34.27
CA ASN A 103 9.41 -16.26 35.41
C ASN A 103 8.57 -16.36 36.69
N GLY A 104 7.24 -16.38 36.57
CA GLY A 104 6.31 -16.54 37.70
C GLY A 104 6.18 -17.98 38.22
N GLY A 105 6.56 -18.99 37.43
CA GLY A 105 6.50 -20.41 37.80
C GLY A 105 7.70 -20.95 38.59
N SER A 106 8.68 -20.11 38.92
CA SER A 106 9.92 -20.49 39.63
C SER A 106 9.86 -20.26 41.16
N GLN A 107 8.66 -20.26 41.77
CA GLN A 107 8.47 -20.21 43.23
C GLN A 107 8.01 -21.54 43.82
#